data_AF-A0A225V3Q2-F1
#
_entry.id   AF-A0A225V3Q2-F1
#
_cell.length_a   1.000
_cell.length_b   1.000
_cell.length_c   1.000
_cell.angle_alpha   90.00
_cell.angle_beta   90.00
_cell.angle_gamma   90.00
#
_symmetry.space_group_name_H-M   'P 1'
#
loop_
_entity.id
_entity.type
_entity.pdbx_description
1 polymer ?
#
loop_
_entity_poly.entity_id
_entity_poly.type
_entity_poly.pdbx_seq_one_letter_code
_entity_poly.pdbx_strand_id
1 'polypeptide(L)'
;MVVDALERKIRHREYSRACQARHREKEKMYEADLQGYITKLQCEIKALELKVQDISRSPNITNIWAIAAEYATYFNDYVSSPDTLHATASSFLHGIMAPDVAIGSEFGVEAQLETWKLFALYFADVHLELKGMDMSTTHTLAVRTIISVTITRNTLCRAFPHLSHDGPGGTKGSKWSPLANRLLGQKLVMRGSALFGWNNAIHP
;
A
#
# COMPACT_ATOMS: atom_id res chain seq x y z
N MET A 1 -36.40 69.18 2.63
CA MET A 1 -36.26 67.94 3.44
C MET A 1 -36.82 66.69 2.74
N VAL A 2 -37.97 66.77 2.05
CA VAL A 2 -38.64 65.61 1.42
C VAL A 2 -37.94 65.10 0.13
N VAL A 3 -37.43 66.01 -0.71
CA VAL A 3 -36.75 65.67 -1.98
C VAL A 3 -35.46 64.87 -1.73
N ASP A 4 -34.65 65.31 -0.76
CA ASP A 4 -33.40 64.67 -0.38
C ASP A 4 -33.62 63.26 0.23
N ALA A 5 -34.73 63.05 0.93
CA ALA A 5 -35.12 61.73 1.43
C ALA A 5 -35.53 60.75 0.30
N LEU A 6 -36.14 61.26 -0.78
CA LEU A 6 -36.53 60.47 -1.94
C LEU A 6 -35.31 60.03 -2.76
N GLU A 7 -34.36 60.94 -2.98
CA GLU A 7 -33.12 60.62 -3.69
C GLU A 7 -32.26 59.60 -2.93
N ARG A 8 -32.18 59.70 -1.59
CA ARG A 8 -31.48 58.68 -0.78
C ARG A 8 -32.12 57.29 -0.92
N LYS A 9 -33.45 57.21 -1.01
CA LYS A 9 -34.16 55.93 -1.26
C LYS A 9 -33.90 55.37 -2.65
N ILE A 10 -33.84 56.21 -3.68
CA ILE A 10 -33.51 55.80 -5.05
C ILE A 10 -32.08 55.26 -5.10
N ARG A 11 -31.11 56.02 -4.56
CA ARG A 11 -29.71 55.59 -4.47
C ARG A 11 -29.53 54.28 -3.71
N HIS A 12 -30.25 54.09 -2.60
CA HIS A 12 -30.18 52.84 -1.83
C HIS A 12 -30.72 51.64 -2.62
N ARG A 13 -31.84 51.81 -3.35
CA ARG A 13 -32.40 50.74 -4.20
C ARG A 13 -31.49 50.38 -5.36
N GLU A 14 -30.88 51.37 -6.01
CA GLU A 14 -29.91 51.14 -7.08
C GLU A 14 -28.66 50.42 -6.56
N TYR A 15 -28.16 50.82 -5.38
CA TYR A 15 -27.06 50.15 -4.71
C TYR A 15 -27.40 48.70 -4.33
N SER A 16 -28.59 48.45 -3.75
CA SER A 16 -29.06 47.09 -3.44
C SER A 16 -29.17 46.22 -4.70
N ARG A 17 -29.67 46.77 -5.82
CA ARG A 17 -29.73 46.05 -7.10
C ARG A 17 -28.34 45.71 -7.62
N ALA A 18 -27.39 46.64 -7.56
CA ALA A 18 -26.01 46.40 -7.98
C ALA A 18 -25.31 45.34 -7.11
N CYS A 19 -25.52 45.38 -5.79
CA CYS A 19 -25.01 44.36 -4.86
C CYS A 19 -25.63 42.97 -5.13
N GLN A 20 -26.94 42.89 -5.36
CA GLN A 20 -27.63 41.64 -5.70
C GLN A 20 -27.16 41.08 -7.05
N ALA A 21 -26.98 41.94 -8.06
CA ALA A 21 -26.45 41.54 -9.36
C ALA A 21 -25.02 40.98 -9.23
N ARG A 22 -24.14 41.65 -8.47
CA ARG A 22 -22.79 41.16 -8.17
C ARG A 22 -22.78 39.84 -7.40
N HIS A 23 -23.73 39.64 -6.48
CA HIS A 23 -23.83 38.39 -5.74
C HIS A 23 -24.22 37.22 -6.66
N ARG A 24 -25.23 37.42 -7.52
CA ARG A 24 -25.63 36.43 -8.53
C ARG A 24 -24.53 36.12 -9.54
N GLU A 25 -23.76 37.12 -9.94
CA GLU A 25 -22.60 36.93 -10.84
C GLU A 25 -21.54 36.05 -10.18
N LYS A 26 -21.20 36.33 -8.91
CA LYS A 26 -20.24 35.51 -8.13
C LYS A 26 -20.72 34.07 -7.95
N GLU A 27 -22.01 33.89 -7.69
CA GLU A 27 -22.63 32.56 -7.54
C GLU A 27 -22.53 31.77 -8.85
N LYS A 28 -22.85 32.40 -9.99
CA LYS A 28 -22.68 31.79 -11.32
C LYS A 28 -21.23 31.45 -11.65
N MET A 29 -20.27 32.33 -11.33
CA MET A 29 -18.85 32.06 -11.54
C MET A 29 -18.40 30.86 -10.71
N TYR A 30 -18.81 30.78 -9.45
CA TYR A 30 -18.46 29.66 -8.59
C TYR A 30 -19.06 28.33 -9.09
N GLU A 31 -20.31 28.35 -9.55
CA GLU A 31 -20.95 27.19 -10.15
C GLU A 31 -20.25 26.74 -11.45
N ALA A 32 -19.87 27.69 -12.30
CA ALA A 32 -19.11 27.40 -13.53
C ALA A 32 -17.71 26.82 -13.24
N ASP A 33 -17.01 27.38 -12.25
CA ASP A 33 -15.71 26.85 -11.81
C ASP A 33 -15.85 25.43 -11.27
N LEU A 34 -16.85 25.17 -10.42
CA LEU A 34 -17.15 23.83 -9.90
C LEU A 34 -17.47 22.85 -11.03
N GLN A 35 -18.30 23.24 -11.99
CA GLN A 35 -18.58 22.41 -13.18
C GLN A 35 -17.32 22.14 -14.00
N GLY A 36 -16.42 23.12 -14.13
CA GLY A 36 -15.11 22.95 -14.75
C GLY A 36 -14.24 21.92 -14.02
N TYR A 37 -14.17 21.99 -12.68
CA TYR A 37 -13.44 21.02 -11.86
C TYR A 37 -14.04 19.61 -11.96
N ILE A 38 -15.36 19.48 -11.89
CA ILE A 38 -16.06 18.18 -12.06
C ILE A 38 -15.74 17.59 -13.43
N THR A 39 -15.86 18.39 -14.50
CA THR A 39 -15.58 17.95 -15.86
C THR A 39 -14.12 17.51 -16.00
N LYS A 40 -13.18 18.27 -15.43
CA LYS A 40 -11.76 17.92 -15.43
C LYS A 40 -11.52 16.59 -14.71
N LEU A 41 -12.08 16.40 -13.52
CA LEU A 41 -11.95 15.16 -12.76
C LEU A 41 -12.57 13.97 -13.50
N GLN A 42 -13.73 14.15 -14.14
CA GLN A 42 -14.36 13.12 -14.96
C GLN A 42 -13.50 12.74 -16.17
N CYS A 43 -12.87 13.72 -16.83
CA CYS A 43 -11.91 13.46 -17.90
C CYS A 43 -10.68 12.70 -17.40
N GLU A 44 -10.15 13.05 -16.23
CA GLU A 44 -9.00 12.38 -15.62
C GLU A 44 -9.33 10.94 -15.23
N ILE A 45 -10.49 10.71 -14.61
CA ILE A 45 -11.00 9.36 -14.29
C ILE A 45 -11.13 8.54 -15.58
N LYS A 46 -11.79 9.06 -16.62
CA LYS A 46 -11.91 8.35 -17.91
C LYS A 46 -10.55 8.04 -18.54
N ALA A 47 -9.60 8.97 -18.47
CA ALA A 47 -8.26 8.75 -18.99
C ALA A 47 -7.51 7.66 -18.20
N LEU A 48 -7.69 7.60 -16.88
CA LEU A 48 -7.13 6.55 -16.04
C LEU A 48 -7.81 5.20 -16.30
N GLU A 49 -9.13 5.16 -16.45
CA GLU A 49 -9.89 3.96 -16.82
C GLU A 49 -9.44 3.39 -18.17
N LEU A 50 -9.25 4.26 -19.17
CA LEU A 50 -8.71 3.85 -20.48
C LEU A 50 -7.30 3.29 -20.37
N LYS A 51 -6.42 3.89 -19.56
CA LYS A 51 -5.09 3.35 -19.29
C LYS A 51 -5.17 1.98 -18.62
N VAL A 52 -6.03 1.80 -17.62
CA VAL A 52 -6.23 0.50 -16.97
C VAL A 52 -6.73 -0.52 -17.97
N GLN A 53 -7.70 -0.17 -18.84
CA GLN A 53 -8.25 -1.08 -19.84
C GLN A 53 -7.22 -1.49 -20.92
N ASP A 54 -6.35 -0.55 -21.32
CA ASP A 54 -5.26 -0.83 -22.27
C ASP A 54 -4.19 -1.73 -21.65
N ILE A 55 -3.88 -1.51 -20.37
CA ILE A 55 -3.01 -2.38 -19.57
C ILE A 55 -3.63 -3.78 -19.41
N SER A 56 -4.94 -3.88 -19.17
CA SER A 56 -5.65 -5.16 -18.99
C SER A 56 -5.77 -5.99 -20.27
N ARG A 57 -5.65 -5.37 -21.46
CA ARG A 57 -5.65 -6.10 -22.75
C ARG A 57 -4.40 -6.95 -22.97
N SER A 58 -3.34 -6.71 -22.22
CA SER A 58 -2.20 -7.61 -22.18
C SER A 58 -2.52 -8.80 -21.26
N PRO A 59 -2.60 -10.03 -21.77
CA PRO A 59 -2.89 -11.21 -20.94
C PRO A 59 -1.87 -11.40 -19.81
N ASN A 60 -0.63 -10.93 -20.02
CA ASN A 60 0.43 -11.00 -19.02
C ASN A 60 0.30 -9.94 -17.91
N ILE A 61 -0.24 -8.75 -18.20
CA ILE A 61 -0.33 -7.69 -17.19
C ILE A 61 -1.54 -7.92 -16.28
N THR A 62 -2.69 -8.37 -16.79
CA THR A 62 -3.79 -8.78 -15.89
C THR A 62 -3.36 -9.93 -14.97
N ASN A 63 -2.50 -10.83 -15.47
CA ASN A 63 -1.94 -11.91 -14.68
C ASN A 63 -0.99 -11.41 -13.58
N ILE A 64 -0.07 -10.47 -13.84
CA ILE A 64 0.91 -10.07 -12.80
C ILE A 64 0.26 -9.39 -11.58
N TRP A 65 -0.81 -8.63 -11.78
CA TRP A 65 -1.56 -8.02 -10.67
C TRP A 65 -2.28 -9.09 -9.84
N ALA A 66 -2.85 -10.10 -10.51
CA ALA A 66 -3.45 -11.26 -9.85
C ALA A 66 -2.39 -12.07 -9.07
N ILE A 67 -1.24 -12.36 -9.70
CA ILE A 67 -0.10 -13.04 -9.06
C ILE A 67 0.36 -12.28 -7.81
N ALA A 68 0.49 -10.95 -7.87
CA ALA A 68 0.87 -10.16 -6.70
C ALA A 68 -0.16 -10.23 -5.57
N ALA A 69 -1.47 -10.25 -5.90
CA ALA A 69 -2.55 -10.43 -4.93
C ALA A 69 -2.58 -11.84 -4.32
N GLU A 70 -2.41 -12.87 -5.15
CA GLU A 70 -2.32 -14.27 -4.72
C GLU A 70 -1.09 -14.49 -3.85
N TYR A 71 0.06 -13.93 -4.22
CA TYR A 71 1.29 -14.00 -3.42
C TYR A 71 1.07 -13.50 -2.00
N ALA A 72 0.38 -12.36 -1.83
CA ALA A 72 0.10 -11.84 -0.49
C ALA A 72 -0.86 -12.74 0.32
N THR A 73 -1.81 -13.37 -0.37
CA THR A 73 -2.74 -14.32 0.24
C THR A 73 -2.01 -15.58 0.69
N TYR A 74 -1.23 -16.19 -0.20
CA TYR A 74 -0.40 -17.36 0.09
C TYR A 74 0.62 -17.09 1.20
N PHE A 75 1.21 -15.89 1.24
CA PHE A 75 2.11 -15.52 2.34
C PHE A 75 1.37 -15.55 3.68
N ASN A 76 0.21 -14.89 3.77
CA ASN A 76 -0.60 -14.83 4.99
C ASN A 76 -1.07 -16.22 5.45
N ASP A 77 -1.47 -17.06 4.51
CA ASP A 77 -1.86 -18.43 4.81
C ASP A 77 -0.64 -19.24 5.30
N TYR A 78 0.48 -19.18 4.56
CA TYR A 78 1.70 -19.91 4.88
C TYR A 78 2.23 -19.56 6.27
N VAL A 79 2.32 -18.28 6.63
CA VAL A 79 2.84 -17.88 7.94
C VAL A 79 1.97 -18.35 9.11
N SER A 80 0.69 -18.65 8.86
CA SER A 80 -0.22 -19.22 9.84
C SER A 80 0.01 -20.72 10.07
N SER A 81 0.51 -21.44 9.07
CA SER A 81 0.81 -22.87 9.19
C SER A 81 1.94 -23.32 8.24
N PRO A 82 3.20 -22.93 8.53
CA PRO A 82 4.31 -23.09 7.59
C PRO A 82 4.63 -24.55 7.29
N ASP A 83 4.51 -25.45 8.28
CA ASP A 83 4.83 -26.87 8.10
C ASP A 83 3.79 -27.58 7.21
N THR A 84 2.50 -27.23 7.34
CA THR A 84 1.42 -27.88 6.58
C THR A 84 1.33 -27.34 5.16
N LEU A 85 1.58 -26.04 4.98
CA LEU A 85 1.42 -25.35 3.69
C LEU A 85 2.72 -25.29 2.89
N HIS A 86 3.84 -25.83 3.40
CA HIS A 86 5.14 -25.76 2.73
C HIS A 86 5.13 -26.32 1.30
N ALA A 87 4.58 -27.52 1.10
CA ALA A 87 4.54 -28.15 -0.21
C ALA A 87 3.70 -27.34 -1.20
N THR A 88 2.56 -26.79 -0.75
CA THR A 88 1.67 -25.97 -1.57
C THR A 88 2.32 -24.62 -1.90
N ALA A 89 2.92 -23.95 -0.92
CA ALA A 89 3.62 -22.69 -1.11
C ALA A 89 4.83 -22.85 -2.05
N SER A 90 5.60 -23.93 -1.90
CA SER A 90 6.70 -24.26 -2.81
C SER A 90 6.20 -24.47 -4.23
N SER A 91 5.16 -25.30 -4.42
CA SER A 91 4.58 -25.53 -5.75
C SER A 91 4.07 -24.24 -6.40
N PHE A 92 3.41 -23.39 -5.62
CA PHE A 92 2.94 -22.09 -6.08
C PHE A 92 4.09 -21.18 -6.50
N LEU A 93 5.10 -20.99 -5.65
CA LEU A 93 6.23 -20.10 -5.95
C LEU A 93 7.05 -20.58 -7.14
N HIS A 94 7.29 -21.88 -7.29
CA HIS A 94 7.93 -22.44 -8.50
C HIS A 94 7.09 -22.24 -9.77
N GLY A 95 5.76 -22.16 -9.64
CA GLY A 95 4.87 -21.90 -10.76
C GLY A 95 4.86 -20.44 -11.24
N ILE A 96 5.17 -19.49 -10.34
CA ILE A 96 5.07 -18.04 -10.64
C ILE A 96 6.42 -17.33 -10.72
N MET A 97 7.51 -17.91 -10.20
CA MET A 97 8.84 -17.30 -10.17
C MET A 97 9.83 -18.03 -11.07
N ALA A 98 10.74 -17.27 -11.67
CA ALA A 98 11.89 -17.84 -12.36
C ALA A 98 12.82 -18.57 -11.36
N PRO A 99 13.51 -19.64 -11.78
CA PRO A 99 14.43 -20.38 -10.90
C PRO A 99 15.55 -19.53 -10.28
N ASP A 100 15.94 -18.45 -10.96
CA ASP A 100 16.98 -17.49 -10.58
C ASP A 100 16.42 -16.13 -10.15
N VAL A 101 15.15 -16.08 -9.72
CA VAL A 101 14.51 -14.84 -9.25
C VAL A 101 15.36 -14.14 -8.19
N ALA A 102 15.59 -12.84 -8.34
CA ALA A 102 16.34 -12.05 -7.39
C ALA A 102 15.45 -11.64 -6.19
N ILE A 103 15.93 -11.90 -4.97
CA ILE A 103 15.20 -11.66 -3.72
C ILE A 103 16.14 -10.91 -2.77
N GLY A 104 16.11 -9.58 -2.85
CA GLY A 104 17.07 -8.75 -2.13
C GLY A 104 18.50 -9.06 -2.58
N SER A 105 19.30 -9.66 -1.70
CA SER A 105 20.68 -10.11 -1.99
C SER A 105 20.78 -11.61 -2.32
N GLU A 106 19.69 -12.35 -2.26
CA GLU A 106 19.63 -13.80 -2.51
C GLU A 106 18.94 -14.10 -3.86
N PHE A 107 19.01 -15.35 -4.29
CA PHE A 107 18.44 -15.80 -5.56
C PHE A 107 17.69 -17.12 -5.40
N GLY A 108 16.62 -17.28 -6.17
CA GLY A 108 15.84 -18.50 -6.29
C GLY A 108 14.64 -18.61 -5.35
N VAL A 109 13.76 -19.54 -5.66
CA VAL A 109 12.47 -19.74 -4.97
C VAL A 109 12.66 -20.16 -3.51
N GLU A 110 13.72 -20.91 -3.25
CA GLU A 110 14.07 -21.48 -1.96
C GLU A 110 14.48 -20.38 -0.97
N ALA A 111 15.16 -19.34 -1.44
CA ALA A 111 15.44 -18.14 -0.64
C ALA A 111 14.14 -17.42 -0.23
N GLN A 112 13.13 -17.40 -1.12
CA GLN A 112 11.83 -16.82 -0.80
C GLN A 112 11.09 -17.62 0.28
N LEU A 113 11.10 -18.95 0.14
CA LEU A 113 10.47 -19.87 1.08
C LEU A 113 11.12 -19.77 2.46
N GLU A 114 12.46 -19.71 2.51
CA GLU A 114 13.16 -19.54 3.78
C GLU A 114 12.84 -18.19 4.39
N THR A 115 12.73 -17.12 3.59
CA THR A 115 12.26 -15.82 4.09
C THR A 115 10.86 -15.94 4.73
N TRP A 116 9.90 -16.57 4.06
CA TRP A 116 8.55 -16.77 4.62
C TRP A 116 8.58 -17.58 5.92
N LYS A 117 9.39 -18.63 5.96
CA LYS A 117 9.58 -19.49 7.13
C LYS A 117 10.19 -18.72 8.30
N LEU A 118 11.18 -17.86 8.04
CA LEU A 118 11.79 -17.01 9.06
C LEU A 118 10.77 -16.01 9.62
N PHE A 119 9.90 -15.43 8.78
CA PHE A 119 8.81 -14.58 9.25
C PHE A 119 7.86 -15.33 10.20
N ALA A 120 7.39 -16.51 9.79
CA ALA A 120 6.53 -17.36 10.60
C ALA A 120 7.21 -17.82 11.90
N LEU A 121 8.52 -18.11 11.83
CA LEU A 121 9.30 -18.56 12.96
C LEU A 121 9.58 -17.43 13.96
N TYR A 122 9.84 -16.21 13.50
CA TYR A 122 10.34 -15.12 14.36
C TYR A 122 9.21 -14.30 14.96
N PHE A 123 8.13 -14.09 14.21
CA PHE A 123 7.08 -13.13 14.56
C PHE A 123 5.75 -13.84 14.81
N ALA A 124 4.93 -13.27 15.68
CA ALA A 124 3.53 -13.68 15.84
C ALA A 124 2.61 -12.72 15.07
N ASP A 125 1.38 -13.13 14.81
CA ASP A 125 0.33 -12.33 14.17
C ASP A 125 0.81 -11.62 12.88
N VAL A 126 1.57 -12.35 12.05
CA VAL A 126 2.12 -11.82 10.81
C VAL A 126 0.98 -11.59 9.81
N HIS A 127 0.91 -10.37 9.27
CA HIS A 127 -0.06 -10.02 8.25
C HIS A 127 0.54 -9.06 7.22
N LEU A 128 0.44 -9.44 5.95
CA LEU A 128 0.82 -8.65 4.78
C LEU A 128 -0.44 -8.11 4.11
N GLU A 129 -0.50 -6.79 3.96
CA GLU A 129 -1.55 -6.07 3.26
C GLU A 129 -0.99 -5.38 2.01
N LEU A 130 -1.72 -5.49 0.90
CA LEU A 130 -1.44 -4.73 -0.32
C LEU A 130 -2.21 -3.41 -0.27
N LYS A 131 -1.50 -2.28 -0.37
CA LYS A 131 -2.09 -0.93 -0.34
C LYS A 131 -2.26 -0.31 -1.71
N GLY A 132 -1.52 -0.80 -2.68
CA GLY A 132 -1.62 -0.31 -4.05
C GLY A 132 -0.59 -1.01 -4.92
N MET A 133 -0.87 -0.99 -6.21
CA MET A 133 -0.05 -1.55 -7.25
C MET A 133 -0.01 -0.53 -8.37
N ASP A 134 1.16 -0.30 -8.93
CA ASP A 134 1.36 0.63 -10.04
C ASP A 134 2.43 0.06 -10.97
N MET A 135 2.23 0.18 -12.28
CA MET A 135 3.27 -0.19 -13.25
C MET A 135 4.40 0.83 -13.18
N SER A 136 5.59 0.38 -12.74
CA SER A 136 6.80 1.21 -12.66
C SER A 136 7.50 1.27 -14.02
N THR A 137 7.53 0.13 -14.72
CA THR A 137 8.00 0.00 -16.11
C THR A 137 7.09 -0.99 -16.85
N THR A 138 7.32 -1.20 -18.15
CA THR A 138 6.59 -2.20 -18.95
C THR A 138 6.67 -3.64 -18.38
N HIS A 139 7.72 -3.92 -17.61
CA HIS A 139 8.05 -5.26 -17.11
C HIS A 139 8.27 -5.29 -15.59
N THR A 140 7.76 -4.28 -14.89
CA THR A 140 7.93 -4.18 -13.44
C THR A 140 6.70 -3.57 -12.79
N LEU A 141 6.08 -4.36 -11.92
CA LEU A 141 4.97 -3.92 -11.08
C LEU A 141 5.54 -3.49 -9.72
N ALA A 142 5.33 -2.23 -9.35
CA ALA A 142 5.63 -1.75 -8.01
C ALA A 142 4.40 -1.94 -7.11
N VAL A 143 4.59 -2.56 -5.97
CA VAL A 143 3.54 -2.88 -5.01
C VAL A 143 3.86 -2.19 -3.70
N ARG A 144 2.93 -1.37 -3.19
CA ARG A 144 3.00 -0.78 -1.86
C ARG A 144 2.38 -1.74 -0.85
N THR A 145 3.12 -2.04 0.21
CA THR A 145 2.71 -3.04 1.21
C THR A 145 2.72 -2.47 2.62
N ILE A 146 1.92 -3.08 3.50
CA ILE A 146 2.07 -2.95 4.95
C ILE A 146 2.24 -4.34 5.52
N ILE A 147 3.32 -4.56 6.26
CA ILE A 147 3.52 -5.78 7.05
C ILE A 147 3.34 -5.42 8.52
N SER A 148 2.43 -6.13 9.16
CA SER A 148 2.19 -6.05 10.60
C SER A 148 2.66 -7.32 11.28
N VAL A 149 3.32 -7.18 12.43
CA VAL A 149 3.77 -8.31 13.25
C VAL A 149 3.67 -7.98 14.73
N THR A 150 3.46 -8.97 15.58
CA THR A 150 3.57 -8.85 17.04
C THR A 150 4.96 -9.30 17.49
N ILE A 151 5.63 -8.43 18.25
CA ILE A 151 6.95 -8.74 18.83
C ILE A 151 6.75 -9.64 20.05
N THR A 152 7.27 -10.86 19.99
CA THR A 152 7.23 -11.82 21.10
C THR A 152 8.60 -12.00 21.74
N ARG A 153 8.67 -12.79 22.83
CA ARG A 153 9.96 -13.21 23.38
C ARG A 153 10.80 -13.92 22.33
N ASN A 154 10.18 -14.77 21.51
CA ASN A 154 10.87 -15.49 20.45
C ASN A 154 11.43 -14.53 19.39
N THR A 155 10.69 -13.48 19.03
CA THR A 155 11.18 -12.41 18.16
C THR A 155 12.42 -11.75 18.74
N LEU A 156 12.38 -11.36 20.01
CA LEU A 156 13.51 -10.71 20.67
C LEU A 156 14.73 -11.64 20.76
N CYS A 157 14.53 -12.93 21.04
CA CYS A 157 15.62 -13.90 21.09
C CYS A 157 16.28 -14.14 19.72
N ARG A 158 15.50 -14.18 18.64
CA ARG A 158 15.96 -14.60 17.31
C ARG A 158 16.34 -13.43 16.41
N ALA A 159 15.47 -12.44 16.28
CA ALA A 159 15.67 -11.29 15.39
C ALA A 159 16.45 -10.15 16.05
N PHE A 160 16.35 -9.99 17.37
CA PHE A 160 17.01 -8.90 18.09
C PHE A 160 17.85 -9.39 19.29
N PRO A 161 18.75 -10.37 19.11
CA PRO A 161 19.48 -10.98 20.23
C PRO A 161 20.31 -9.96 21.03
N HIS A 162 20.76 -8.88 20.39
CA HIS A 162 21.48 -7.78 21.04
C HIS A 162 20.65 -7.00 22.08
N LEU A 163 19.32 -7.15 22.09
CA LEU A 163 18.45 -6.56 23.11
C LEU A 163 18.33 -7.42 24.37
N SER A 164 18.88 -8.63 24.36
CA SER A 164 19.15 -9.45 25.54
C SER A 164 20.53 -9.09 26.10
N HIS A 165 20.63 -8.94 27.42
CA HIS A 165 21.85 -8.46 28.07
C HIS A 165 22.96 -9.53 28.12
N ASP A 166 22.63 -10.80 27.84
CA ASP A 166 23.50 -11.95 28.07
C ASP A 166 23.70 -12.82 26.81
N GLY A 167 24.02 -12.22 25.67
CA GLY A 167 24.48 -12.94 24.47
C GLY A 167 23.54 -14.04 23.94
N PRO A 168 23.95 -14.75 22.87
CA PRO A 168 23.14 -15.81 22.29
C PRO A 168 23.24 -17.08 23.13
N GLY A 169 22.37 -17.21 24.15
CA GLY A 169 22.32 -18.44 24.97
C GLY A 169 21.69 -18.31 26.35
N GLY A 170 20.95 -17.24 26.65
CA GLY A 170 20.40 -16.95 27.97
C GLY A 170 19.59 -18.10 28.58
N THR A 171 20.24 -18.87 29.46
CA THR A 171 19.63 -19.76 30.44
C THR A 171 18.59 -19.00 31.24
N LYS A 172 17.48 -19.67 31.58
CA LYS A 172 16.31 -19.18 32.32
C LYS A 172 16.68 -18.10 33.36
N GLY A 173 16.55 -16.82 33.00
CA GLY A 173 16.90 -15.70 33.88
C GLY A 173 17.41 -14.42 33.22
N SER A 174 17.65 -14.39 31.91
CA SER A 174 18.24 -13.22 31.23
C SER A 174 17.43 -11.93 31.44
N LYS A 175 18.13 -10.87 31.88
CA LYS A 175 17.55 -9.54 32.09
C LYS A 175 17.44 -8.84 30.75
N TRP A 176 16.22 -8.70 30.24
CA TRP A 176 15.98 -7.94 29.01
C TRP A 176 16.36 -6.47 29.16
N SER A 177 16.90 -5.87 28.10
CA SER A 177 17.10 -4.41 28.06
C SER A 177 15.76 -3.68 28.29
N PRO A 178 15.78 -2.45 28.82
CA PRO A 178 14.56 -1.65 28.97
C PRO A 178 13.79 -1.50 27.64
N LEU A 179 14.49 -1.44 26.51
CA LEU A 179 13.89 -1.40 25.18
C LEU A 179 13.17 -2.72 24.83
N ALA A 180 13.81 -3.87 25.05
CA ALA A 180 13.18 -5.17 24.83
C ALA A 180 11.88 -5.34 25.63
N ASN A 181 11.87 -4.93 26.91
CA ASN A 181 10.67 -4.97 27.73
C ASN A 181 9.55 -4.08 27.18
N ARG A 182 9.89 -2.92 26.60
CA ARG A 182 8.91 -2.03 25.96
C ARG A 182 8.38 -2.57 24.63
N LEU A 183 9.19 -3.33 23.89
CA LEU A 183 8.81 -3.90 22.60
C LEU A 183 7.99 -5.18 22.75
N LEU A 184 8.14 -5.93 23.84
CA LEU A 184 7.43 -7.18 24.06
C LEU A 184 5.90 -6.97 24.04
N GLY A 185 5.21 -7.75 23.20
CA GLY A 185 3.77 -7.69 22.99
C GLY A 185 3.30 -6.52 22.10
N GLN A 186 4.21 -5.67 21.62
CA GLN A 186 3.84 -4.55 20.76
C GLN A 186 3.65 -5.00 19.31
N LYS A 187 2.72 -4.33 18.62
CA LYS A 187 2.52 -4.49 17.18
C LYS A 187 3.45 -3.56 16.42
N LEU A 188 4.35 -4.12 15.62
CA LEU A 188 5.19 -3.40 14.68
C LEU A 188 4.50 -3.35 13.32
N VAL A 189 4.33 -2.14 12.79
CA VAL A 189 3.71 -1.90 11.47
C VAL A 189 4.74 -1.27 10.56
N MET A 190 5.12 -1.99 9.51
CA MET A 190 6.14 -1.60 8.55
C MET A 190 5.50 -1.29 7.21
N ARG A 191 5.71 -0.08 6.71
CA ARG A 191 5.32 0.29 5.34
C ARG A 191 6.48 -0.04 4.42
N GLY A 192 6.18 -0.75 3.35
CA GLY A 192 7.19 -1.21 2.41
C GLY A 192 6.73 -1.07 0.96
N SER A 193 7.65 -1.43 0.07
CA SER A 193 7.38 -1.61 -1.34
C SER A 193 8.13 -2.82 -1.87
N ALA A 194 7.50 -3.57 -2.77
CA ALA A 194 8.10 -4.68 -3.50
C ALA A 194 8.03 -4.40 -5.01
N LEU A 195 9.02 -4.89 -5.75
CA LEU A 195 9.05 -4.82 -7.21
C LEU A 195 8.93 -6.25 -7.75
N PHE A 196 7.89 -6.50 -8.56
CA PHE A 196 7.71 -7.75 -9.28
C PHE A 196 8.17 -7.52 -10.72
N GLY A 197 9.36 -7.99 -11.03
CA GLY A 197 9.92 -7.96 -12.38
C GLY A 197 9.70 -9.28 -13.10
N TRP A 198 9.39 -9.22 -14.40
CA TRP A 198 9.31 -10.40 -15.26
C TRP A 198 9.99 -10.13 -16.60
N ASN A 199 10.55 -11.16 -17.21
CA ASN A 199 11.02 -11.11 -18.60
C ASN A 199 10.01 -11.83 -19.50
N ASN A 200 10.03 -11.54 -20.81
CA ASN A 200 9.19 -12.25 -21.78
C ASN A 200 9.76 -13.63 -22.15
N ALA A 201 10.79 -14.10 -21.46
CA ALA A 201 11.38 -15.40 -21.71
C ALA A 201 10.50 -16.46 -21.06
N ILE A 202 9.54 -16.97 -21.83
CA ILE A 202 8.92 -18.26 -21.55
C ILE A 202 10.08 -19.26 -21.57
N HIS A 203 10.57 -19.67 -20.41
CA HIS A 203 11.48 -20.80 -20.36
C HIS A 203 10.66 -22.06 -20.65
N PRO A 204 10.96 -22.78 -21.74
CA PRO A 204 10.21 -23.95 -22.20
C PRO A 204 10.36 -25.15 -21.26
#